data_AF-S4PMF5-F1
#
_entry.id   AF-S4PMF5-F1
#
_cell.length_a   1.000
_cell.length_b   1.000
_cell.length_c   1.000
_cell.angle_alpha   90.00
_cell.angle_beta   90.00
_cell.angle_gamma   90.00
#
_symmetry.space_group_name_H-M   'P 1'
#
loop_
_entity.id
_entity.type
_entity.pdbx_description
1 polymer ?
#
loop_
_entity_poly.entity_id
_entity_poly.type
_entity_poly.pdbx_seq_one_letter_code
_entity_poly.pdbx_strand_id
1 'polypeptide(L)'
;MDIRDVIRAEPAILKNNYQAVLEIKNLLTQYNISDDAQQHCLRVYCMRPKTVRERLEQLSNVKEYQILSTNPRVLYMVVHERKMMNRLNKIRAAQKQCYSLNNLVSSTKLFNTYINSFGEKVCSKDIAILISTSLQAQGITNNFVLDKLRRHKYYLHAALNVIGENIHLLKKLFDDDVIFENCQILLYPVLELERYVNFFLKIRKGDTSAKENSNIEVDSTYNNINCRILTD
;
A
#
# COMPACT_ATOMS: atom_id res chain seq x y z
N MET A 1 -14.45 19.06 -11.68
CA MET A 1 -13.58 19.27 -12.86
C MET A 1 -14.45 19.84 -13.98
N ASP A 2 -13.98 20.87 -14.69
CA ASP A 2 -14.70 21.39 -15.86
C ASP A 2 -14.61 20.37 -17.01
N ILE A 3 -15.74 20.11 -17.68
CA ILE A 3 -15.82 19.14 -18.78
C ILE A 3 -14.90 19.51 -19.95
N ARG A 4 -14.64 20.80 -20.17
CA ARG A 4 -13.74 21.30 -21.23
C ARG A 4 -12.31 20.86 -20.98
N ASP A 5 -11.87 20.84 -19.72
CA ASP A 5 -10.52 20.40 -19.35
C ASP A 5 -10.38 18.88 -19.48
N VAL A 6 -11.43 18.13 -19.10
CA VAL A 6 -11.50 16.67 -19.29
C VAL A 6 -11.37 16.30 -20.76
N ILE A 7 -12.16 16.94 -21.62
CA ILE A 7 -12.15 16.69 -23.07
C ILE A 7 -10.81 17.12 -23.69
N ARG A 8 -10.21 18.23 -23.24
CA ARG A 8 -8.89 18.65 -23.72
C ARG A 8 -7.80 17.63 -23.35
N ALA A 9 -7.85 17.08 -22.14
CA ALA A 9 -6.89 16.10 -21.66
C ALA A 9 -7.06 14.74 -22.35
N GLU A 10 -8.29 14.25 -22.51
CA GLU A 10 -8.58 12.97 -23.13
C GLU A 10 -9.80 13.06 -24.09
N PRO A 11 -9.61 13.56 -25.33
CA PRO A 11 -10.70 13.75 -26.28
C PRO A 11 -11.41 12.45 -26.68
N ALA A 12 -10.74 11.31 -26.53
CA ALA A 12 -11.27 10.01 -26.89
C ALA A 12 -12.50 9.60 -26.04
N ILE A 13 -12.74 10.25 -24.90
CA ILE A 13 -13.94 10.03 -24.08
C ILE A 13 -15.22 10.28 -24.89
N LEU A 14 -15.18 11.26 -25.80
CA LEU A 14 -16.33 11.62 -26.65
C LEU A 14 -16.74 10.50 -27.63
N LYS A 15 -15.92 9.47 -27.80
CA LYS A 15 -16.28 8.28 -28.61
C LYS A 15 -17.28 7.38 -27.88
N ASN A 16 -17.37 7.49 -26.56
CA ASN A 16 -18.33 6.75 -25.76
C ASN A 16 -19.61 7.57 -25.59
N ASN A 17 -20.76 6.88 -25.61
CA ASN A 17 -22.02 7.53 -25.28
C ASN A 17 -22.09 7.88 -23.78
N TYR A 18 -22.94 8.84 -23.44
CA TYR A 18 -23.10 9.29 -22.05
C TYR A 18 -23.44 8.15 -21.08
N GLN A 19 -24.31 7.23 -21.49
CA GLN A 19 -24.73 6.11 -20.65
C GLN A 19 -23.55 5.20 -20.26
N ALA A 20 -22.63 4.94 -21.19
CA ALA A 20 -21.43 4.16 -20.94
C ALA A 20 -20.48 4.87 -19.96
N VAL A 21 -20.31 6.19 -20.09
CA VAL A 21 -19.50 6.97 -19.15
C VAL A 21 -20.09 6.94 -17.74
N LEU A 22 -21.42 7.08 -17.63
CA LEU A 22 -22.13 6.99 -16.36
C LEU A 22 -22.02 5.59 -15.74
N GLU A 23 -22.16 4.53 -16.54
CA GLU A 23 -21.98 3.15 -16.08
C GLU A 23 -20.57 2.93 -15.54
N ILE A 24 -19.53 3.40 -16.25
CA ILE A 24 -18.14 3.32 -15.78
C ILE A 24 -17.99 4.06 -14.46
N LYS A 25 -18.52 5.29 -14.32
CA LYS A 25 -18.45 6.04 -13.06
C LYS A 25 -19.08 5.26 -11.89
N ASN A 26 -20.24 4.67 -12.11
CA ASN A 26 -20.92 3.87 -11.10
C ASN A 26 -20.11 2.61 -10.74
N LEU A 27 -19.52 1.93 -11.74
CA LEU A 27 -18.63 0.79 -11.50
C LEU A 27 -17.41 1.20 -10.66
N LEU A 28 -16.72 2.29 -11.00
CA LEU A 28 -15.56 2.74 -10.22
C LEU A 28 -15.94 3.05 -8.77
N THR A 29 -17.12 3.66 -8.56
CA THR A 29 -17.66 3.93 -7.22
C THR A 29 -17.97 2.65 -6.45
N GLN A 30 -18.58 1.65 -7.09
CA GLN A 30 -18.88 0.34 -6.47
C GLN A 30 -17.61 -0.39 -6.01
N TYR A 31 -16.50 -0.19 -6.72
CA TYR A 31 -15.18 -0.74 -6.36
C TYR A 31 -14.38 0.16 -5.40
N ASN A 32 -15.03 1.14 -4.76
CA ASN A 32 -14.43 2.09 -3.82
C ASN A 32 -13.24 2.90 -4.40
N ILE A 33 -13.25 3.17 -5.71
CA ILE A 33 -12.22 3.99 -6.35
C ILE A 33 -12.61 5.46 -6.22
N SER A 34 -11.79 6.23 -5.51
CA SER A 34 -12.06 7.64 -5.21
C SER A 34 -12.16 8.51 -6.48
N ASP A 35 -12.91 9.60 -6.39
CA ASP A 35 -12.99 10.60 -7.47
C ASP A 35 -11.61 11.21 -7.78
N ASP A 36 -10.74 11.33 -6.79
CA ASP A 36 -9.35 11.76 -6.98
C ASP A 36 -8.59 10.77 -7.88
N ALA A 37 -8.69 9.47 -7.63
CA ALA A 37 -8.06 8.45 -8.47
C ALA A 37 -8.62 8.49 -9.91
N GLN A 38 -9.94 8.70 -10.04
CA GLN A 38 -10.61 8.85 -11.34
C GLN A 38 -10.07 10.03 -12.15
N GLN A 39 -9.80 11.18 -11.51
CA GLN A 39 -9.21 12.35 -12.16
C GLN A 39 -7.78 12.10 -12.67
N HIS A 40 -7.01 11.27 -11.96
CA HIS A 40 -5.66 10.90 -12.38
C HIS A 40 -5.62 9.98 -13.62
N CYS A 41 -6.74 9.33 -13.98
CA CYS A 41 -6.77 8.37 -15.09
C CYS A 41 -8.07 8.43 -15.91
N LEU A 42 -8.32 9.58 -16.56
CA LEU A 42 -9.48 9.80 -17.43
C LEU A 42 -9.62 8.76 -18.57
N ARG A 43 -8.51 8.15 -18.98
CA ARG A 43 -8.48 7.14 -20.03
C ARG A 43 -9.32 5.89 -19.72
N VAL A 44 -9.64 5.62 -18.45
CA VAL A 44 -10.56 4.54 -18.09
C VAL A 44 -11.96 4.74 -18.72
N TYR A 45 -12.41 5.98 -18.86
CA TYR A 45 -13.71 6.32 -19.45
C TYR A 45 -13.75 6.19 -20.98
N CYS A 46 -12.61 5.95 -21.64
CA CYS A 46 -12.53 5.66 -23.06
C CYS A 46 -12.77 4.17 -23.38
N MET A 47 -12.87 3.32 -22.35
CA MET A 47 -13.06 1.88 -22.50
C MET A 47 -14.54 1.52 -22.56
N ARG A 48 -14.87 0.28 -22.94
CA ARG A 48 -16.25 -0.23 -22.83
C ARG A 48 -16.54 -0.58 -21.36
N PRO A 49 -17.75 -0.29 -20.82
CA PRO A 49 -18.10 -0.60 -19.43
C PRO A 49 -17.89 -2.07 -19.07
N LYS A 50 -18.28 -2.98 -19.97
CA LYS A 50 -18.05 -4.43 -19.82
C LYS A 50 -16.58 -4.76 -19.59
N THR A 51 -15.67 -4.18 -20.38
CA THR A 51 -14.23 -4.39 -20.22
C THR A 51 -13.73 -3.83 -18.91
N VAL A 52 -14.19 -2.64 -18.48
CA VAL A 52 -13.79 -2.07 -17.19
C VAL A 52 -14.21 -3.01 -16.05
N ARG A 53 -15.44 -3.53 -16.08
CA ARG A 53 -15.96 -4.49 -15.11
C ARG A 53 -15.12 -5.75 -15.04
N GLU A 54 -14.91 -6.43 -16.18
CA GLU A 54 -14.12 -7.66 -16.26
C GLU A 54 -12.71 -7.47 -15.68
N ARG A 55 -12.08 -6.32 -15.97
CA ARG A 55 -10.74 -6.01 -15.45
C ARG A 55 -10.73 -5.74 -13.96
N LEU A 56 -11.73 -5.02 -13.45
CA LEU A 56 -11.84 -4.76 -12.01
C LEU A 56 -12.04 -6.06 -11.24
N GLU A 57 -12.90 -6.96 -11.73
CA GLU A 57 -13.14 -8.28 -11.15
C GLU A 57 -11.86 -9.16 -11.17
N GLN A 58 -11.11 -9.14 -12.27
CA GLN A 58 -9.85 -9.87 -12.34
C GLN A 58 -8.82 -9.29 -11.36
N LEU A 59 -8.69 -7.97 -11.30
CA LEU A 59 -7.73 -7.28 -10.46
C LEU A 59 -8.07 -7.38 -8.97
N SER A 60 -9.34 -7.39 -8.57
CA SER A 60 -9.73 -7.52 -7.16
C SER A 60 -9.24 -8.82 -6.51
N ASN A 61 -8.99 -9.86 -7.31
CA ASN A 61 -8.45 -11.14 -6.87
C ASN A 61 -6.91 -11.15 -6.74
N VAL A 62 -6.23 -10.09 -7.19
CA VAL A 62 -4.78 -9.97 -7.14
C VAL A 62 -4.39 -9.27 -5.82
N LYS A 63 -3.63 -9.95 -4.95
CA LYS A 63 -3.18 -9.41 -3.65
C LYS A 63 -2.50 -8.04 -3.80
N GLU A 64 -1.68 -7.90 -4.83
CA GLU A 64 -0.97 -6.66 -5.14
C GLU A 64 -1.91 -5.50 -5.44
N TYR A 65 -3.03 -5.77 -6.12
CA TYR A 65 -4.04 -4.75 -6.40
C TYR A 65 -4.74 -4.33 -5.11
N GLN A 66 -5.04 -5.26 -4.20
CA GLN A 66 -5.68 -4.93 -2.92
C GLN A 66 -4.83 -3.94 -2.11
N ILE A 67 -3.51 -4.15 -2.07
CA ILE A 67 -2.58 -3.24 -1.37
C ILE A 67 -2.45 -1.89 -2.10
N LEU A 68 -2.40 -1.90 -3.43
CA LEU A 68 -2.24 -0.69 -4.24
C LEU A 68 -3.57 0.03 -4.50
N SER A 69 -4.69 -0.50 -4.03
CA SER A 69 -6.04 0.01 -4.32
C SER A 69 -6.24 1.44 -3.83
N THR A 70 -5.54 1.82 -2.77
CA THR A 70 -5.57 3.17 -2.19
C THR A 70 -4.71 4.18 -2.95
N ASN A 71 -3.89 3.74 -3.92
CA ASN A 71 -3.06 4.62 -4.71
C ASN A 71 -3.92 5.41 -5.70
N PRO A 72 -3.79 6.75 -5.80
CA PRO A 72 -4.53 7.55 -6.79
C PRO A 72 -4.32 7.08 -8.24
N ARG A 73 -3.21 6.38 -8.50
CA ARG A 73 -2.87 5.87 -9.83
C ARG A 73 -3.32 4.42 -10.06
N VAL A 74 -4.10 3.82 -9.15
CA VAL A 74 -4.58 2.44 -9.27
C VAL A 74 -5.26 2.15 -10.62
N LEU A 75 -5.98 3.12 -11.18
CA LEU A 75 -6.67 2.96 -12.46
C LEU A 75 -5.75 2.70 -13.66
N TYR A 76 -4.46 3.03 -13.58
CA TYR A 76 -3.51 2.62 -14.61
C TYR A 76 -3.35 1.10 -14.68
N MET A 77 -3.60 0.37 -13.58
CA MET A 77 -3.65 -1.10 -13.59
C MET A 77 -4.85 -1.61 -14.39
N VAL A 78 -6.00 -0.94 -14.30
CA VAL A 78 -7.20 -1.27 -15.09
C VAL A 78 -6.94 -0.99 -16.58
N VAL A 79 -6.38 0.17 -16.92
CA VAL A 79 -6.11 0.55 -18.32
C VAL A 79 -5.07 -0.37 -18.96
N HIS A 80 -4.04 -0.78 -18.22
CA HIS A 80 -2.90 -1.57 -18.72
C HIS A 80 -2.83 -3.01 -18.17
N GLU A 81 -3.96 -3.60 -17.80
CA GLU A 81 -4.06 -4.91 -17.15
C GLU A 81 -3.15 -5.99 -17.75
N ARG A 82 -3.28 -6.30 -19.05
CA ARG A 82 -2.47 -7.36 -19.68
C ARG A 82 -0.96 -7.14 -19.52
N LYS A 83 -0.51 -5.89 -19.68
CA LYS A 83 0.90 -5.51 -19.51
C LYS A 83 1.33 -5.67 -18.05
N MET A 84 0.47 -5.27 -17.13
CA MET A 84 0.70 -5.34 -15.69
C MET A 84 0.79 -6.79 -15.20
N MET A 85 -0.16 -7.66 -15.59
CA MET A 85 -0.18 -9.08 -15.22
C MET A 85 1.08 -9.81 -15.71
N ASN A 86 1.49 -9.56 -16.95
CA ASN A 86 2.74 -10.12 -17.48
C ASN A 86 3.97 -9.67 -16.67
N ARG A 87 3.97 -8.44 -16.15
CA ARG A 87 5.06 -7.90 -15.34
C ARG A 87 5.06 -8.46 -13.93
N LEU A 88 3.89 -8.61 -13.31
CA LEU A 88 3.76 -9.30 -12.02
C LEU A 88 4.30 -10.72 -12.10
N ASN A 89 3.96 -11.48 -13.14
CA ASN A 89 4.48 -12.83 -13.32
C ASN A 89 6.01 -12.86 -13.44
N LYS A 90 6.61 -11.89 -14.15
CA LYS A 90 8.07 -11.76 -14.25
C LYS A 90 8.72 -11.38 -12.91
N ILE A 91 8.12 -10.47 -12.16
CA ILE A 91 8.59 -10.07 -10.82
C ILE A 91 8.57 -11.28 -9.87
N ARG A 92 7.48 -12.04 -9.87
CA ARG A 92 7.33 -13.27 -9.06
C ARG A 92 8.36 -14.33 -9.46
N ALA A 93 8.58 -14.54 -10.76
CA ALA A 93 9.59 -15.48 -11.26
C ALA A 93 11.02 -15.06 -10.87
N ALA A 94 11.29 -13.75 -10.79
CA ALA A 94 12.56 -13.20 -10.32
C ALA A 94 12.66 -13.10 -8.79
N GLN A 95 11.64 -13.54 -8.05
CA GLN A 95 11.54 -13.48 -6.58
C GLN A 95 11.73 -12.08 -5.98
N LYS A 96 11.43 -11.02 -6.75
CA LYS A 96 11.54 -9.64 -6.25
C LYS A 96 10.35 -9.30 -5.38
N GLN A 97 10.61 -8.88 -4.15
CA GLN A 97 9.55 -8.53 -3.19
C GLN A 97 9.23 -7.04 -3.21
N CYS A 98 10.24 -6.19 -3.42
CA CYS A 98 10.06 -4.74 -3.43
C CYS A 98 9.76 -4.20 -4.84
N TYR A 99 8.48 -3.94 -5.13
CA TYR A 99 8.04 -3.18 -6.30
C TYR A 99 6.95 -2.18 -5.95
N SER A 100 6.81 -1.21 -6.85
CA SER A 100 5.83 -0.13 -6.77
C SER A 100 4.91 -0.17 -7.99
N LEU A 101 3.80 0.57 -7.95
CA LEU A 101 2.92 0.71 -9.10
C LEU A 101 3.69 1.24 -10.32
N ASN A 102 4.67 2.14 -10.09
CA ASN A 102 5.51 2.68 -11.16
C ASN A 102 6.24 1.57 -11.92
N ASN A 103 6.78 0.56 -11.23
CA ASN A 103 7.45 -0.56 -11.89
C ASN A 103 6.49 -1.28 -12.83
N LEU A 104 5.25 -1.50 -12.38
CA LEU A 104 4.22 -2.19 -13.13
C LEU A 104 3.76 -1.42 -14.38
N VAL A 105 3.58 -0.10 -14.28
CA VAL A 105 3.01 0.71 -15.38
C VAL A 105 4.05 1.37 -16.30
N SER A 106 5.33 1.44 -15.88
CA SER A 106 6.45 2.09 -16.57
C SER A 106 6.68 1.66 -18.04
N SER A 107 7.57 2.34 -18.76
CA SER A 107 8.02 1.89 -20.08
C SER A 107 8.71 0.51 -20.02
N THR A 108 8.79 -0.20 -21.15
CA THR A 108 9.47 -1.51 -21.21
C THR A 108 10.95 -1.41 -20.85
N LYS A 109 11.62 -0.32 -21.28
CA LYS A 109 13.02 -0.04 -20.95
C LYS A 109 13.23 0.05 -19.44
N LEU A 110 12.45 0.90 -18.75
CA LEU A 110 12.56 1.09 -17.30
C LEU A 110 12.23 -0.19 -16.52
N PHE A 111 11.22 -0.94 -16.96
CA PHE A 111 10.89 -2.23 -16.33
C PHE A 111 12.02 -3.25 -16.47
N ASN A 112 12.64 -3.35 -17.65
CA ASN A 112 13.75 -4.28 -17.88
C ASN A 112 15.00 -3.85 -17.08
N THR A 113 15.26 -2.55 -16.95
CA THR A 113 16.32 -2.07 -16.05
C THR A 113 16.03 -2.47 -14.61
N TYR A 114 14.79 -2.28 -14.13
CA TYR A 114 14.39 -2.66 -12.79
C TYR A 114 14.48 -4.17 -12.55
N ILE A 115 13.99 -5.02 -13.46
CA ILE A 115 13.99 -6.47 -13.24
C ILE A 115 15.42 -7.02 -13.20
N ASN A 116 16.35 -6.41 -13.95
CA ASN A 116 17.75 -6.82 -14.01
C ASN A 116 18.64 -6.15 -12.95
N SER A 117 18.16 -5.12 -12.23
CA SER A 117 18.97 -4.44 -11.21
C SER A 117 19.10 -5.27 -9.93
N PHE A 118 20.29 -5.27 -9.34
CA PHE A 118 20.49 -5.72 -7.96
C PHE A 118 20.10 -4.61 -6.99
N GLY A 119 19.33 -4.95 -5.96
CA GLY A 119 18.81 -3.99 -5.00
C GLY A 119 17.31 -3.76 -5.16
N GLU A 120 16.60 -4.13 -4.10
CA GLU A 120 15.15 -4.07 -3.99
C GLU A 120 14.76 -2.77 -3.28
N LYS A 121 14.29 -1.77 -4.03
CA LYS A 121 13.76 -0.53 -3.45
C LYS A 121 12.34 -0.29 -3.92
N VAL A 122 11.44 -0.10 -2.97
CA VAL A 122 10.07 0.37 -3.23
C VAL A 122 10.08 1.87 -3.48
N CYS A 123 9.05 2.38 -4.16
CA CYS A 123 8.84 3.82 -4.25
C CYS A 123 8.38 4.37 -2.89
N SER A 124 9.14 5.31 -2.33
CA SER A 124 8.80 5.97 -1.05
C SER A 124 7.37 6.52 -1.03
N LYS A 125 6.92 7.08 -2.14
CA LYS A 125 5.56 7.63 -2.28
C LYS A 125 4.49 6.57 -2.09
N ASP A 126 4.68 5.36 -2.63
CA ASP A 126 3.68 4.31 -2.54
C ASP A 126 3.58 3.79 -1.09
N ILE A 127 4.69 3.73 -0.34
CA ILE A 127 4.68 3.44 1.10
C ILE A 127 3.92 4.52 1.88
N ALA A 128 4.22 5.78 1.62
CA ALA A 128 3.60 6.91 2.31
C ALA A 128 2.09 6.97 2.06
N ILE A 129 1.68 6.76 0.80
CA ILE A 129 0.27 6.68 0.42
C ILE A 129 -0.39 5.52 1.18
N LEU A 130 0.18 4.31 1.12
CA LEU A 130 -0.38 3.15 1.81
C LEU A 130 -0.64 3.41 3.30
N ILE A 131 0.35 3.95 4.02
CA ILE A 131 0.23 4.24 5.46
C ILE A 131 -0.81 5.35 5.69
N SER A 132 -0.70 6.48 4.98
CA SER A 132 -1.57 7.64 5.19
C SER A 132 -3.04 7.37 4.84
N THR A 133 -3.31 6.51 3.87
CA THR A 133 -4.68 6.13 3.50
C THR A 133 -5.27 5.07 4.42
N SER A 134 -4.43 4.30 5.11
CA SER A 134 -4.87 3.20 5.97
C SER A 134 -5.09 3.60 7.43
N LEU A 135 -4.50 4.70 7.86
CA LEU A 135 -4.59 5.23 9.21
C LEU A 135 -5.39 6.55 9.21
N GLN A 136 -6.41 6.65 10.05
CA GLN A 136 -7.24 7.85 10.24
C GLN A 136 -6.66 8.77 11.33
N ALA A 137 -5.34 8.96 11.32
CA ALA A 137 -4.64 9.78 12.31
C ALA A 137 -4.77 11.28 12.02
N GLN A 138 -4.85 12.11 13.06
CA GLN A 138 -5.05 13.54 12.89
C GLN A 138 -3.85 14.21 12.21
N GLY A 139 -4.10 14.93 11.11
CA GLY A 139 -3.07 15.68 10.39
C GLY A 139 -2.08 14.82 9.60
N ILE A 140 -2.38 13.53 9.40
CA ILE A 140 -1.53 12.63 8.62
C ILE A 140 -1.39 13.12 7.18
N THR A 141 -0.14 13.28 6.72
CA THR A 141 0.17 13.58 5.32
C THR A 141 1.27 12.67 4.82
N ASN A 142 1.33 12.47 3.50
CA ASN A 142 2.41 11.71 2.86
C ASN A 142 3.80 12.23 3.27
N ASN A 143 3.97 13.55 3.43
CA ASN A 143 5.25 14.13 3.81
C ASN A 143 5.62 13.78 5.26
N PHE A 144 4.67 13.88 6.20
CA PHE A 144 4.93 13.52 7.59
C PHE A 144 5.27 12.04 7.77
N VAL A 145 4.57 11.16 7.05
CA VAL A 145 4.90 9.72 7.03
C VAL A 145 6.34 9.54 6.53
N LEU A 146 6.71 10.17 5.43
CA LEU A 146 8.07 10.08 4.89
C LEU A 146 9.14 10.58 5.87
N ASP A 147 8.89 11.68 6.56
CA ASP A 147 9.83 12.24 7.53
C ASP A 147 10.06 11.31 8.72
N LYS A 148 9.00 10.65 9.21
CA LYS A 148 9.14 9.60 10.23
C LYS A 148 9.92 8.39 9.71
N LEU A 149 9.60 7.91 8.51
CA LEU A 149 10.24 6.72 7.92
C LEU A 149 11.71 6.92 7.59
N ARG A 150 12.12 8.13 7.17
CA ARG A 150 13.53 8.46 6.84
C ARG A 150 14.50 8.22 8.00
N ARG A 151 14.02 8.21 9.24
CA ARG A 151 14.81 7.87 10.43
C ARG A 151 15.29 6.41 10.42
N HIS A 152 14.60 5.53 9.68
CA HIS A 152 14.97 4.13 9.55
C HIS A 152 15.83 3.91 8.30
N LYS A 153 17.08 3.44 8.48
CA LYS A 153 18.08 3.27 7.41
C LYS A 153 17.57 2.50 6.18
N TYR A 154 16.70 1.51 6.40
CA TYR A 154 16.21 0.60 5.36
C TYR A 154 14.74 0.80 4.99
N TYR A 155 14.16 1.99 5.19
CA TYR A 155 12.73 2.24 4.96
C TYR A 155 12.21 1.98 3.53
N LEU A 156 13.10 1.90 2.54
CA LEU A 156 12.76 1.57 1.14
C LEU A 156 12.81 0.07 0.81
N HIS A 157 13.27 -0.75 1.75
CA HIS A 157 13.53 -2.18 1.55
C HIS A 157 12.46 -3.09 2.17
N ALA A 158 11.33 -2.50 2.58
CA ALA A 158 10.16 -3.25 3.03
C ALA A 158 9.16 -3.38 1.88
N ALA A 159 8.67 -4.60 1.64
CA ALA A 159 7.66 -4.86 0.62
C ALA A 159 6.30 -4.27 1.03
N LEU A 160 5.52 -3.76 0.07
CA LEU A 160 4.24 -3.10 0.36
C LEU A 160 3.23 -4.05 1.02
N ASN A 161 3.26 -5.34 0.68
CA ASN A 161 2.39 -6.34 1.32
C ASN A 161 2.72 -6.52 2.80
N VAL A 162 4.01 -6.54 3.16
CA VAL A 162 4.44 -6.63 4.57
C VAL A 162 3.93 -5.43 5.36
N ILE A 163 4.04 -4.23 4.80
CA ILE A 163 3.54 -3.00 5.43
C ILE A 163 2.03 -3.07 5.61
N GLY A 164 1.29 -3.47 4.57
CA GLY A 164 -0.18 -3.63 4.64
C GLY A 164 -0.63 -4.67 5.67
N GLU A 165 0.03 -5.82 5.70
CA GLU A 165 -0.23 -6.88 6.69
C GLU A 165 0.05 -6.40 8.12
N ASN A 166 1.17 -5.70 8.34
CA ASN A 166 1.51 -5.12 9.64
C ASN A 166 0.49 -4.06 10.09
N ILE A 167 0.02 -3.19 9.19
CA ILE A 167 -1.05 -2.24 9.52
C ILE A 167 -2.29 -2.99 9.98
N HIS A 168 -2.71 -4.01 9.23
CA HIS A 168 -3.91 -4.79 9.59
C HIS A 168 -3.76 -5.53 10.92
N LEU A 169 -2.57 -6.05 11.22
CA LEU A 169 -2.25 -6.68 12.50
C LEU A 169 -2.30 -5.68 13.65
N LEU A 170 -1.63 -4.53 13.52
CA LEU A 170 -1.55 -3.54 14.60
C LEU A 170 -2.86 -2.82 14.87
N LYS A 171 -3.71 -2.58 13.85
CA LYS A 171 -5.05 -1.98 14.04
C LYS A 171 -5.99 -2.82 14.89
N LYS A 172 -5.68 -4.09 15.14
CA LYS A 172 -6.42 -4.95 16.08
C LYS A 172 -6.06 -4.69 17.55
N LEU A 173 -4.94 -4.01 17.78
CA LEU A 173 -4.29 -3.90 19.08
C LEU A 173 -4.10 -2.45 19.53
N PHE A 174 -3.98 -1.51 18.59
CA PHE A 174 -3.63 -0.11 18.86
C PHE A 174 -4.47 0.85 18.00
N ASP A 175 -4.65 2.07 18.50
CA ASP A 175 -5.31 3.16 17.77
C ASP A 175 -4.42 3.68 16.62
N ASP A 176 -5.07 4.23 15.59
CA ASP A 176 -4.40 4.69 14.37
C ASP A 176 -3.32 5.75 14.64
N ASP A 177 -3.53 6.65 15.62
CA ASP A 177 -2.56 7.67 16.01
C ASP A 177 -1.28 7.05 16.60
N VAL A 178 -1.41 6.01 17.42
CA VAL A 178 -0.28 5.29 18.04
C VAL A 178 0.57 4.60 16.99
N ILE A 179 -0.09 3.96 16.02
CA ILE A 179 0.56 3.29 14.88
C ILE A 179 1.26 4.33 14.02
N PHE A 180 0.62 5.46 13.75
CA PHE A 180 1.22 6.54 12.96
C PHE A 180 2.46 7.12 13.65
N GLU A 181 2.39 7.36 14.96
CA GLU A 181 3.50 7.92 15.71
C GLU A 181 4.74 7.02 15.66
N ASN A 182 4.53 5.71 15.61
CA ASN A 182 5.56 4.65 15.61
C ASN A 182 5.66 3.89 14.28
N CYS A 183 5.31 4.53 13.15
CA CYS A 183 5.11 3.85 11.87
C CYS A 183 6.35 3.15 11.28
N GLN A 184 7.55 3.36 11.83
CA GLN A 184 8.75 2.62 11.46
C GLN A 184 8.62 1.13 11.76
N ILE A 185 7.81 0.75 12.76
CA ILE A 185 7.58 -0.65 13.11
C ILE A 185 6.94 -1.43 11.95
N LEU A 186 6.18 -0.76 11.08
CA LEU A 186 5.52 -1.38 9.92
C LEU A 186 6.50 -1.95 8.89
N LEU A 187 7.78 -1.59 8.97
CA LEU A 187 8.83 -2.01 8.04
C LEU A 187 9.41 -3.40 8.35
N TYR A 188 9.08 -3.97 9.51
CA TYR A 188 9.66 -5.22 9.99
C TYR A 188 8.91 -6.44 9.44
N PRO A 189 9.55 -7.62 9.34
CA PRO A 189 8.86 -8.85 8.95
C PRO A 189 7.67 -9.14 9.87
N VAL A 190 6.53 -9.53 9.29
CA VAL A 190 5.25 -9.69 10.02
C VAL A 190 5.39 -10.64 11.21
N LEU A 191 6.06 -11.78 11.02
CA LEU A 191 6.25 -12.79 12.08
C LEU A 191 7.09 -12.25 13.24
N GLU A 192 8.13 -11.47 12.95
CA GLU A 192 8.98 -10.86 13.98
C GLU A 192 8.19 -9.79 14.74
N LEU A 193 7.48 -8.93 14.02
CA LEU A 193 6.64 -7.90 14.62
C LEU A 193 5.59 -8.52 15.55
N GLU A 194 4.86 -9.53 15.08
CA GLU A 194 3.86 -10.23 15.87
C GLU A 194 4.48 -10.88 17.12
N ARG A 195 5.64 -11.53 16.97
CA ARG A 195 6.37 -12.17 18.07
C ARG A 195 6.72 -11.16 19.17
N TYR A 196 7.34 -10.04 18.81
CA TYR A 196 7.75 -9.01 19.76
C TYR A 196 6.56 -8.27 20.37
N VAL A 197 5.55 -7.91 19.59
CA VAL A 197 4.33 -7.24 20.09
C VAL A 197 3.62 -8.11 21.10
N ASN A 198 3.40 -9.40 20.81
CA ASN A 198 2.76 -10.33 21.74
C ASN A 198 3.58 -10.51 23.02
N PHE A 199 4.90 -10.59 22.91
CA PHE A 199 5.79 -10.67 24.06
C PHE A 199 5.65 -9.44 24.98
N PHE A 200 5.73 -8.23 24.43
CA PHE A 200 5.60 -7.01 25.22
C PHE A 200 4.19 -6.81 25.81
N LEU A 201 3.14 -7.21 25.09
CA LEU A 201 1.77 -7.20 25.62
C LEU A 201 1.57 -8.15 26.80
N LYS A 202 2.19 -9.35 26.78
CA LYS A 202 2.17 -10.27 27.93
C LYS A 202 2.86 -9.68 29.15
N ILE A 203 4.03 -9.06 28.95
CA ILE A 203 4.75 -8.38 30.02
C ILE A 203 3.91 -7.22 30.59
N ARG A 204 3.26 -6.41 29.75
CA ARG A 204 2.38 -5.32 30.19
C ARG A 204 1.20 -5.84 31.04
N LYS A 205 0.67 -7.03 30.72
CA LYS A 205 -0.39 -7.69 31.50
C LYS A 205 0.11 -8.35 32.79
N GLY A 206 1.41 -8.27 33.09
CA GLY A 206 2.01 -8.80 34.32
C GLY A 206 2.45 -10.27 34.26
N ASP A 207 2.44 -10.89 33.08
CA ASP A 207 2.91 -12.26 32.90
C ASP A 207 4.44 -12.29 32.78
N THR A 208 5.12 -12.37 33.94
CA THR A 208 6.59 -12.44 34.00
C THR A 208 7.15 -13.78 33.55
N SER A 209 6.33 -14.84 33.46
CA SER A 209 6.75 -16.14 32.93
C SER A 209 7.13 -16.07 31.44
N ALA A 210 6.65 -15.05 30.74
CA ALA A 210 7.04 -14.76 29.36
C ALA A 210 8.52 -14.40 29.23
N LYS A 211 9.13 -13.73 30.23
CA LYS A 211 10.57 -13.39 30.21
C LYS A 211 11.47 -14.61 30.41
N GLU A 212 11.00 -15.60 31.18
CA GLU A 212 11.78 -16.80 31.51
C GLU A 212 11.70 -17.87 30.41
N ASN A 213 10.58 -17.92 29.66
CA ASN A 213 10.33 -18.93 28.62
C ASN A 213 10.53 -18.44 27.18
N SER A 214 10.80 -17.15 26.95
CA SER A 214 10.98 -16.63 25.59
C SER A 214 12.45 -16.68 25.15
N ASN A 215 12.72 -17.25 23.98
CA ASN A 215 14.01 -17.10 23.26
C ASN A 215 14.21 -15.68 22.67
N ILE A 216 13.56 -14.67 23.23
CA ILE A 216 13.61 -13.30 22.74
C ILE A 216 14.68 -12.57 23.54
N GLU A 217 15.84 -12.39 22.93
CA GLU A 217 16.88 -11.52 23.48
C GLU A 217 16.43 -10.07 23.37
N VAL A 218 16.11 -9.48 24.51
CA VAL A 218 15.80 -8.06 24.63
C VAL A 218 17.05 -7.35 25.12
N ASP A 219 17.34 -6.17 24.57
CA ASP A 219 18.47 -5.35 25.05
C ASP A 219 18.29 -5.08 26.56
N SER A 220 19.42 -5.06 27.27
CA SER A 220 19.56 -4.66 28.67
C SER A 220 18.78 -3.38 29.03
N THR A 221 18.59 -2.46 28.10
CA THR A 221 17.79 -1.23 28.28
C THR A 221 16.32 -1.51 28.60
N TYR A 222 15.77 -2.65 28.19
CA TYR A 222 14.37 -3.02 28.43
C TYR A 222 14.14 -3.64 29.82
N ASN A 223 15.22 -4.00 30.54
CA ASN A 223 15.10 -4.55 31.89
C ASN A 223 14.59 -3.53 32.91
N ASN A 224 14.78 -2.23 32.63
CA ASN A 224 14.41 -1.13 33.53
C ASN A 224 13.07 -0.47 33.18
N ILE A 225 12.37 -0.94 32.15
CA ILE A 225 11.10 -0.33 31.73
C ILE A 225 9.99 -0.72 32.72
N ASN A 226 9.43 0.29 33.41
CA ASN A 226 8.25 0.10 34.25
C ASN A 226 7.01 -0.10 33.36
N CYS A 227 6.73 -1.35 33.04
CA CYS A 227 5.66 -1.74 32.13
C CYS A 227 4.25 -1.37 32.63
N ARG A 228 4.09 -1.04 33.92
CA ARG A 228 2.81 -0.61 34.51
C ARG A 228 2.44 0.85 34.18
N ILE A 229 3.40 1.65 33.72
CA ILE A 229 3.19 3.07 33.39
C ILE A 229 2.90 3.26 31.89
N LEU A 230 3.05 2.20 31.09
CA LEU A 230 2.78 2.26 29.65
C LEU A 230 1.27 2.36 29.39
N THR A 231 0.84 3.49 28.83
CA THR A 231 -0.50 3.71 28.29
C THR A 231 -0.52 3.40 26.80
N ASP A 232 -1.72 3.24 26.25
CA ASP A 232 -1.93 3.28 24.80
C ASP A 232 -1.76 4.72 24.28
#